data_AF-A0A7C2YV05-F1
#
_entry.id   AF-A0A7C2YV05-F1
#
_cell.length_a   1.000
_cell.length_b   1.000
_cell.length_c   1.000
_cell.angle_alpha   90.00
_cell.angle_beta   90.00
_cell.angle_gamma   90.00
#
_symmetry.space_group_name_H-M   'P 1'
#
loop_
_entity.id
_entity.type
_entity.pdbx_description
1 polymer ?
#
loop_
_entity_poly.entity_id
_entity_poly.type
_entity_poly.pdbx_seq_one_letter_code
_entity_poly.pdbx_strand_id
1 'polypeptide(L)'
;MWTLVHGQIAPGGYHHHAWLELGARGAYDPVLDWFFTIAEYGERFKPLMVRRYTYDEALHHMRASGTYGPWPFTRDLRDEAPQPEDCSRATR
;
A
#
# COMPACT_ATOMS: atom_id res chain seq x y z
N MET A 1 15.99 -0.32 0.45
CA MET A 1 14.64 -0.46 1.03
C MET A 1 13.64 -0.36 -0.12
N TRP A 2 12.57 -1.16 -0.09
CA TRP A 2 11.56 -1.18 -1.15
C TRP A 2 10.19 -0.78 -0.60
N THR A 3 9.31 -0.35 -1.50
CA THR A 3 7.91 -0.05 -1.23
C THR A 3 7.03 -0.99 -2.02
N LEU A 4 6.17 -1.76 -1.35
CA LEU A 4 5.15 -2.57 -2.01
C LEU A 4 4.01 -1.67 -2.44
N VAL A 5 3.64 -1.73 -3.71
CA VAL A 5 2.54 -0.98 -4.27
C VAL A 5 1.47 -1.95 -4.71
N HIS A 6 0.26 -1.80 -4.18
CA HIS A 6 -0.92 -2.44 -4.71
C HIS A 6 -1.70 -1.42 -5.50
N GLY A 7 -2.00 -1.74 -6.75
CA GLY A 7 -2.66 -0.85 -7.66
C GLY A 7 -3.47 -1.59 -8.70
N GLN A 8 -3.68 -0.91 -9.82
CA GLN A 8 -4.24 -1.47 -11.02
C GLN A 8 -3.33 -1.14 -12.21
N ILE A 9 -3.23 -2.03 -13.20
CA ILE A 9 -2.54 -1.79 -14.47
C ILE A 9 -3.55 -1.95 -15.62
N ALA A 10 -3.27 -1.30 -16.76
CA ALA A 10 -4.20 -1.22 -17.89
C ALA A 10 -3.67 -1.71 -19.26
N PRO A 11 -3.10 -2.92 -19.41
CA PRO A 11 -2.89 -3.51 -20.74
C PRO A 11 -4.21 -4.10 -21.27
N GLY A 12 -5.10 -3.24 -21.78
CA GLY A 12 -6.40 -3.66 -22.35
C GLY A 12 -7.59 -3.66 -21.38
N GLY A 13 -7.40 -3.22 -20.14
CA GLY A 13 -8.42 -3.09 -19.09
C GLY A 13 -7.78 -2.99 -17.71
N TYR A 14 -8.48 -2.44 -16.70
CA TYR A 14 -7.91 -2.30 -15.35
C TYR A 14 -7.91 -3.64 -14.60
N HIS A 15 -6.71 -4.14 -14.30
CA HIS A 15 -6.49 -5.35 -13.51
C HIS A 15 -5.78 -5.02 -12.21
N HIS A 16 -6.26 -5.56 -11.09
CA HIS A 16 -5.54 -5.46 -9.81
C HIS A 16 -4.16 -6.11 -9.92
N HIS A 17 -3.15 -5.38 -9.46
CA HIS A 17 -1.77 -5.81 -9.60
C HIS A 17 -0.90 -5.26 -8.47
N ALA A 18 0.17 -5.98 -8.15
CA ALA A 18 1.14 -5.59 -7.14
C ALA A 18 2.54 -5.53 -7.75
N TRP A 19 3.30 -4.50 -7.41
CA TRP A 19 4.70 -4.35 -7.82
C TRP A 19 5.53 -3.75 -6.69
N LEU A 20 6.85 -3.85 -6.79
CA LEU A 20 7.78 -3.23 -5.85
C LEU A 20 8.41 -2.00 -6.48
N GLU A 21 8.42 -0.87 -5.76
CA GLU A 21 9.24 0.28 -6.10
C GLU A 21 10.54 0.25 -5.30
N LEU A 22 11.67 0.38 -6.00
CA LEU A 22 13.02 0.22 -5.48
C LEU A 22 13.75 1.57 -5.41
N GLY A 23 13.00 2.66 -5.20
CA GLY A 23 13.51 4.02 -5.25
C GLY A 23 14.01 4.38 -6.65
N ALA A 24 15.20 4.98 -6.74
CA ALA A 24 15.82 5.34 -8.01
C ALA A 24 16.15 4.14 -8.92
N ARG A 25 16.08 2.91 -8.41
CA ARG A 25 16.39 1.68 -9.17
C ARG A 25 15.24 1.22 -10.06
N GLY A 26 14.05 1.79 -9.93
CA GLY A 26 12.90 1.45 -10.77
C GLY A 26 11.81 0.63 -10.07
N ALA A 27 11.02 -0.07 -10.87
CA ALA A 27 9.95 -0.96 -10.44
C ALA A 27 10.31 -2.41 -10.77
N TYR A 28 9.98 -3.33 -9.87
CA TYR A 28 10.04 -4.77 -10.10
C TYR A 28 8.63 -5.34 -10.12
N ASP A 29 8.32 -6.08 -11.18
CA ASP A 29 7.05 -6.76 -11.37
C ASP A 29 7.22 -8.26 -11.06
N PRO A 30 6.61 -8.76 -9.97
CA PRO A 30 6.77 -10.15 -9.57
C PRO A 30 6.03 -11.15 -10.46
N VAL A 31 5.02 -10.72 -11.24
CA VAL A 31 4.29 -11.61 -12.15
C VAL A 31 5.09 -11.85 -13.42
N LEU A 32 5.81 -10.82 -13.88
CA LEU A 32 6.66 -10.91 -15.07
C LEU A 32 8.10 -11.30 -14.73
N ASP A 33 8.47 -11.33 -13.44
CA ASP A 33 9.85 -11.52 -12.95
C ASP A 33 10.84 -10.59 -13.66
N TRP A 34 10.50 -9.30 -13.70
CA TRP A 34 11.24 -8.32 -14.50
C TRP A 34 11.37 -6.95 -13.83
N PHE A 35 12.50 -6.29 -14.11
CA PHE A 35 12.79 -4.93 -13.66
C PHE A 35 12.55 -3.92 -14.78
N PHE A 36 11.87 -2.83 -14.44
CA PHE A 36 11.59 -1.71 -15.32
C PHE A 36 12.11 -0.43 -14.69
N THR A 37 12.50 0.54 -15.50
CA THR A 37 12.50 1.92 -15.01
C THR A 37 11.07 2.36 -14.69
N ILE A 38 10.90 3.35 -13.80
CA ILE A 38 9.57 3.89 -13.48
C ILE A 38 8.88 4.44 -14.75
N ALA A 39 9.64 5.06 -15.65
CA ALA A 39 9.12 5.59 -16.91
C ALA A 39 8.59 4.47 -17.81
N GLU A 40 9.40 3.43 -18.06
CA GLU A 40 8.98 2.27 -18.87
C GLU A 40 7.77 1.56 -18.27
N TYR A 41 7.75 1.38 -16.94
CA TYR A 41 6.61 0.78 -16.26
C TYR A 41 5.34 1.63 -16.42
N GLY A 42 5.48 2.95 -16.29
CA GLY A 42 4.44 3.94 -16.49
C GLY A 42 3.83 3.90 -17.89
N GLU A 43 4.67 3.92 -18.92
CA GLU A 43 4.24 3.90 -20.33
C GLU A 43 3.57 2.57 -20.70
N ARG A 44 4.15 1.45 -20.28
CA ARG A 44 3.71 0.12 -20.67
C ARG A 44 2.42 -0.30 -19.96
N PHE A 45 2.35 -0.07 -18.65
CA PHE A 45 1.29 -0.63 -17.81
C PHE A 45 0.26 0.41 -17.35
N LYS A 46 0.55 1.70 -17.50
CA LYS A 46 -0.33 2.80 -17.07
C LYS A 46 -0.85 2.58 -15.63
N PRO A 47 0.06 2.38 -14.66
CA PRO A 47 -0.30 1.95 -13.33
C PRO A 47 -1.10 3.03 -12.61
N LEU A 48 -2.22 2.62 -12.00
CA LEU A 48 -2.97 3.40 -11.03
C LEU A 48 -2.63 2.88 -9.63
N MET A 49 -1.93 3.68 -8.84
CA MET A 49 -1.60 3.32 -7.46
C MET A 49 -2.83 3.40 -6.56
N VAL A 50 -3.08 2.36 -5.76
CA VAL A 50 -4.19 2.32 -4.80
C VAL A 50 -3.68 2.38 -3.36
N ARG A 51 -2.61 1.63 -3.06
CA ARG A 51 -1.95 1.57 -1.74
C ARG A 51 -0.44 1.40 -1.88
N ARG A 52 0.28 1.92 -0.88
CA ARG A 52 1.74 1.79 -0.75
C ARG A 52 2.04 1.34 0.68
N TYR A 53 3.00 0.44 0.82
CA TYR A 53 3.48 -0.05 2.10
C TYR A 53 5.00 -0.02 2.08
N THR A 54 5.61 0.54 3.13
CA THR A 54 7.01 0.31 3.43
C THR A 54 7.26 -1.18 3.69
N TYR A 55 8.53 -1.59 3.65
CA TYR A 55 8.94 -2.95 4.01
C TYR A 55 8.36 -3.40 5.36
N ASP A 56 8.51 -2.55 6.39
CA ASP A 56 8.10 -2.90 7.76
C ASP A 56 6.57 -2.97 7.90
N GLU A 57 5.83 -2.07 7.26
CA GLU A 57 4.36 -2.12 7.23
C GLU A 57 3.85 -3.38 6.52
N ALA A 58 4.41 -3.69 5.34
CA ALA A 58 4.01 -4.89 4.58
C ALA A 58 4.29 -6.16 5.39
N LEU A 59 5.46 -6.25 6.04
CA LEU A 59 5.82 -7.38 6.86
C LEU A 59 4.94 -7.49 8.12
N HIS A 60 4.66 -6.37 8.77
CA HIS A 60 3.76 -6.30 9.92
C HIS A 60 2.37 -6.83 9.55
N HIS A 61 1.78 -6.30 8.48
CA HIS A 61 0.46 -6.72 8.03
C HIS A 61 0.42 -8.18 7.61
N MET A 62 1.40 -8.64 6.84
CA MET A 62 1.51 -10.04 6.43
C MET A 62 1.54 -10.99 7.63
N ARG A 63 2.33 -10.66 8.65
CA ARG A 63 2.42 -11.46 9.88
C ARG A 63 1.13 -11.42 10.70
N ALA A 64 0.46 -10.27 10.76
CA ALA A 64 -0.77 -10.09 11.52
C ALA A 64 -1.98 -10.78 10.87
N SER A 65 -2.11 -10.71 9.54
CA SER A 65 -3.28 -11.23 8.82
C SER A 65 -3.10 -12.61 8.20
N GLY A 66 -1.85 -13.06 7.99
CA GLY A 66 -1.55 -14.29 7.24
C GLY A 66 -1.84 -14.19 5.73
N THR A 67 -2.13 -12.99 5.22
CA THR A 67 -2.42 -12.72 3.80
C THR A 67 -1.42 -11.73 3.23
N TYR A 68 -1.29 -11.66 1.90
CA TYR A 68 -0.34 -10.78 1.20
C TYR A 68 -0.98 -9.48 0.69
N GLY A 69 -2.10 -9.06 1.28
CA GLY A 69 -2.80 -7.81 1.00
C GLY A 69 -3.71 -7.81 -0.25
N PRO A 70 -4.22 -6.63 -0.68
CA PRO A 70 -4.11 -5.33 0.01
C PRO A 70 -4.76 -5.35 1.39
N TRP A 71 -4.10 -4.74 2.36
CA TRP A 71 -4.64 -4.60 3.72
C TRP A 71 -5.37 -3.25 3.85
N PRO A 72 -6.51 -3.21 4.56
CA PRO A 72 -7.19 -1.96 4.87
C PRO A 72 -6.29 -1.07 5.74
N PHE A 73 -6.59 0.23 5.80
CA PHE A 73 -5.95 1.09 6.81
C PHE A 73 -6.20 0.48 8.18
N THR A 74 -5.15 0.00 8.84
CA THR A 74 -5.13 0.14 10.30
C THR A 74 -4.84 1.62 10.52
N ARG A 75 -5.90 2.43 10.65
CA ARG A 75 -5.77 3.64 11.45
C ARG A 75 -5.15 3.16 12.76
N ASP A 76 -3.97 3.67 13.10
CA ASP A 76 -3.16 3.17 14.21
C ASP A 76 -4.07 2.81 15.40
N LEU A 77 -4.00 1.57 15.89
CA LEU A 77 -4.65 1.18 17.17
C LEU A 77 -3.97 1.85 18.38
N ARG A 78 -3.32 3.00 18.17
CA ARG A 78 -2.68 3.87 19.15
C ARG A 78 -3.22 5.30 19.11
N ASP A 79 -4.08 5.63 18.14
CA ASP A 79 -4.86 6.86 18.21
C ASP A 79 -6.07 6.59 19.10
N GLU A 80 -5.89 7.00 20.36
CA GLU A 80 -6.88 7.16 21.43
C GLU A 80 -8.32 7.22 20.92
N ALA A 81 -9.12 6.20 21.28
CA ALA A 81 -10.54 6.45 21.43
C ALA A 81 -10.68 7.52 22.53
N PRO A 82 -11.30 8.68 22.29
CA PRO A 82 -11.63 9.57 23.39
C PRO A 82 -12.52 8.78 24.35
N GLN A 83 -12.06 8.66 25.60
CA GLN A 83 -12.86 8.13 26.69
C GLN A 83 -14.16 8.94 26.78
N PRO A 84 -15.33 8.32 26.98
CA PRO A 84 -16.62 9.01 26.99
C PRO A 84 -16.86 9.95 28.18
N GLU A 85 -15.84 10.30 28.96
CA GLU A 85 -15.96 11.12 30.17
C GLU A 85 -15.99 12.65 29.95
N ASP A 86 -15.67 13.15 28.76
CA ASP A 86 -15.67 14.59 28.47
C ASP A 86 -17.03 15.20 28.11
N CYS A 87 -18.14 14.48 28.31
CA CYS A 87 -19.50 15.05 28.21
C CYS A 87 -20.00 15.75 29.50
N SER A 88 -19.18 15.86 30.55
CA SER A 88 -19.60 16.41 31.85
C SER A 88 -19.22 17.89 32.10
N ARG A 89 -18.60 18.58 31.13
CA ARG A 89 -18.41 20.04 31.17
C ARG A 89 -19.37 20.79 30.25
N ALA A 90 -20.64 20.42 30.30
CA ALA A 90 -21.75 21.25 29.83
C ALA A 90 -22.65 21.60 31.02
N THR A 91 -22.13 22.38 31.97
CA THR A 91 -22.92 23.21 32.90
C THR A 91 -21.96 23.99 33.80
N ARG A 92 -21.67 25.24 33.41
CA ARG A 92 -21.59 26.41 34.29
C ARG A 92 -21.47 27.67 33.45
#